data_AF-A0A7C4FT91-F1
#
_entry.id   AF-A0A7C4FT91-F1
#
_cell.length_a   1.000
_cell.length_b   1.000
_cell.length_c   1.000
_cell.angle_alpha   90.00
_cell.angle_beta   90.00
_cell.angle_gamma   90.00
#
_symmetry.space_group_name_H-M   'P 1'
#
loop_
_entity.id
_entity.type
_entity.pdbx_description
1 polymer ?
#
loop_
_entity_poly.entity_id
_entity_poly.type
_entity_poly.pdbx_seq_one_letter_code
_entity_poly.pdbx_strand_id
1 'polypeptide(L)'
;MDKDKLKNELNEWKDVEKKIEDLIRREINQLSKSGEIKNWKETGKNIEAKIRSQMAKATNAHPESDWVEIGKHTEDRVRIAISAWAGADKNDDWTAIGKKFESKVKTQFAGMVGADQESDWIDIGKQIGDKVKSKVSNWLENDEKKQKEELDLISEPYRNWFYYPDFVIEPNPRDGLNFSSVDCPLVWKLGDEWQMWYTGFDGRGYQTALAVSKDLVKWESRGLVMGYGKEGAFDYGGVTFGGALFESYDIKAPRTLKKWKDKYWVLYGCYPKQGGYEIRPGAQGVAWSNDAINWYRASEDHPSLSIKGASEWEKDCIYQPFLVEYEGKFWNFYNAANGSIEQIGLATSTDMLTWYRYPGNPIVRNRPNGYDESFCSDPKVFRDGDNWLMFYFGVGKGGAHIMIAYSEDLLNWKSHPEPLYKAGGNPSGLDRTYAHKISVVYNEQDDTFYMFYCAVGDKGRGIGLITSKAI
;
A
#
# COMPACT_ATOMS: atom_id res chain seq x y z
N MET A 1 -13.77 -36.26 24.02
CA MET A 1 -13.74 -35.03 23.21
C MET A 1 -12.32 -34.79 22.78
N ASP A 2 -12.04 -34.88 21.48
CA ASP A 2 -10.70 -34.94 20.92
C ASP A 2 -10.00 -33.57 20.99
N LYS A 3 -8.83 -33.51 21.64
CA LYS A 3 -8.10 -32.26 21.89
C LYS A 3 -7.66 -31.57 20.60
N ASP A 4 -7.48 -32.33 19.52
CA ASP A 4 -7.07 -31.79 18.22
C ASP A 4 -8.23 -31.11 17.48
N LYS A 5 -9.47 -31.58 17.68
CA LYS A 5 -10.67 -30.95 17.11
C LYS A 5 -10.97 -29.59 17.77
N LEU A 6 -10.80 -29.50 19.09
CA LEU A 6 -10.94 -28.24 19.84
C LEU A 6 -9.84 -27.23 19.45
N LYS A 7 -8.64 -27.71 19.13
CA LYS A 7 -7.50 -26.89 18.72
C LYS A 7 -7.69 -26.31 17.30
N ASN A 8 -8.28 -27.07 16.38
CA ASN A 8 -8.66 -26.57 15.06
C ASN A 8 -9.82 -25.56 15.14
N GLU A 9 -10.84 -25.81 15.96
CA GLU A 9 -11.94 -24.85 16.19
C GLU A 9 -11.46 -23.54 16.82
N LEU A 10 -10.48 -23.59 17.74
CA LEU A 10 -9.85 -22.41 18.32
C LEU A 10 -9.03 -21.61 17.30
N ASN A 11 -8.38 -22.28 16.34
CA ASN A 11 -7.58 -21.63 15.30
C ASN A 11 -8.45 -20.91 14.27
N GLU A 12 -9.62 -21.47 13.93
CA GLU A 12 -10.53 -20.81 12.99
C GLU A 12 -11.23 -19.56 13.59
N TRP A 13 -11.48 -19.55 14.90
CA TRP A 13 -11.97 -18.34 15.59
C TRP A 13 -10.92 -17.24 15.61
N LYS A 14 -9.64 -17.59 15.75
CA LYS A 14 -8.52 -16.62 15.66
C LYS A 14 -8.42 -15.99 14.29
N ASP A 15 -8.70 -16.72 13.21
CA ASP A 15 -8.68 -16.15 11.86
C ASP A 15 -9.82 -15.14 11.65
N VAL A 16 -11.03 -15.43 12.15
CA VAL A 16 -12.15 -14.49 12.10
C VAL A 16 -11.90 -13.28 12.99
N GLU A 17 -11.38 -13.49 14.20
CA GLU A 17 -10.98 -12.43 15.13
C GLU A 17 -9.93 -11.51 14.50
N LYS A 18 -8.90 -12.08 13.86
CA LYS A 18 -7.87 -11.32 13.15
C LYS A 18 -8.43 -10.51 11.98
N LYS A 19 -9.33 -11.08 11.18
CA LYS A 19 -10.00 -10.35 10.08
C LYS A 19 -10.86 -9.19 10.58
N ILE A 20 -11.58 -9.39 11.69
CA ILE A 20 -12.38 -8.34 12.34
C ILE A 20 -11.45 -7.26 12.92
N GLU A 21 -10.36 -7.65 13.57
CA GLU A 21 -9.36 -6.73 14.12
C GLU A 21 -8.72 -5.88 13.00
N ASP A 22 -8.35 -6.49 11.88
CA ASP A 22 -7.78 -5.82 10.71
C ASP A 22 -8.78 -4.84 10.05
N LEU A 23 -10.09 -5.14 10.09
CA LEU A 23 -11.13 -4.23 9.63
C LEU A 23 -11.36 -3.05 10.57
N ILE A 24 -11.45 -3.31 11.88
CA ILE A 24 -11.60 -2.27 12.89
C ILE A 24 -10.41 -1.31 12.82
N ARG A 25 -9.19 -1.84 12.68
CA ARG A 25 -7.97 -1.06 12.47
C ARG A 25 -8.03 -0.22 11.18
N ARG A 26 -8.54 -0.78 10.07
CA ARG A 26 -8.73 -0.05 8.80
C ARG A 26 -9.73 1.11 8.93
N GLU A 27 -10.90 0.87 9.53
CA GLU A 27 -11.95 1.88 9.67
C GLU A 27 -11.52 3.03 10.61
N ILE A 28 -10.86 2.69 11.73
CA ILE A 28 -10.29 3.69 12.66
C ILE A 28 -9.23 4.54 11.95
N ASN A 29 -8.42 3.94 11.08
CA ASN A 29 -7.40 4.65 10.32
C ASN A 29 -7.98 5.51 9.18
N GLN A 30 -9.13 5.16 8.60
CA GLN A 30 -9.87 6.04 7.67
C GLN A 30 -10.54 7.22 8.39
N LEU A 31 -11.18 6.96 9.53
CA LEU A 31 -11.85 7.99 10.33
C LEU A 31 -10.87 9.06 10.84
N SER A 32 -9.64 8.67 11.19
CA SER A 32 -8.59 9.60 11.64
C SER A 32 -8.07 10.58 10.59
N LYS A 33 -8.42 10.41 9.31
CA LYS A 33 -7.89 11.22 8.20
C LYS A 33 -8.87 12.22 7.63
N SER A 34 -10.15 12.11 7.98
CA SER A 34 -11.19 13.09 7.66
C SER A 34 -11.02 14.46 8.36
N GLY A 35 -9.96 14.66 9.14
CA GLY A 35 -9.62 15.95 9.75
C GLY A 35 -10.44 16.34 10.98
N GLU A 36 -11.50 15.61 11.34
CA GLU A 36 -12.22 15.83 12.60
C GLU A 36 -12.44 14.53 13.40
N ILE A 37 -11.41 14.09 14.13
CA ILE A 37 -11.65 13.39 15.41
C ILE A 37 -11.57 14.43 16.51
N LYS A 38 -12.66 15.15 16.75
CA LYS A 38 -12.77 16.03 17.93
C LYS A 38 -12.92 15.23 19.22
N ASN A 39 -13.35 13.96 19.15
CA ASN A 39 -13.70 13.17 20.32
C ASN A 39 -13.72 11.64 20.04
N TRP A 40 -12.82 10.88 20.66
CA TRP A 40 -12.80 9.41 20.63
C TRP A 40 -14.10 8.78 21.16
N LYS A 41 -14.77 9.47 22.08
CA LYS A 41 -16.08 9.05 22.61
C LYS A 41 -17.18 9.15 21.55
N GLU A 42 -17.05 10.05 20.59
CA GLU A 42 -18.02 10.32 19.53
C GLU A 42 -17.82 9.39 18.34
N THR A 43 -16.56 9.08 18.01
CA THR A 43 -16.22 8.04 17.01
C THR A 43 -16.62 6.65 17.50
N GLY A 44 -16.32 6.33 18.76
CA GLY A 44 -16.82 5.10 19.42
C GLY A 44 -18.35 5.04 19.41
N LYS A 45 -19.03 6.15 19.71
CA LYS A 45 -20.50 6.26 19.59
C LYS A 45 -21.01 6.08 18.17
N ASN A 46 -20.31 6.52 17.13
CA ASN A 46 -20.76 6.37 15.75
C ASN A 46 -20.63 4.92 15.25
N ILE A 47 -19.53 4.25 15.60
CA ILE A 47 -19.34 2.81 15.32
C ILE A 47 -20.36 1.99 16.12
N GLU A 48 -20.49 2.30 17.41
CA GLU A 48 -21.51 1.69 18.28
C GLU A 48 -22.92 1.95 17.75
N ALA A 49 -23.26 3.16 17.30
CA ALA A 49 -24.56 3.52 16.75
C ALA A 49 -24.85 2.81 15.42
N LYS A 50 -23.84 2.60 14.56
CA LYS A 50 -23.98 1.85 13.31
C LYS A 50 -24.26 0.37 13.58
N ILE A 51 -23.52 -0.23 14.51
CA ILE A 51 -23.73 -1.62 14.98
C ILE A 51 -25.10 -1.73 15.66
N ARG A 52 -25.45 -0.78 16.53
CA ARG A 52 -26.71 -0.71 17.28
C ARG A 52 -27.92 -0.51 16.37
N SER A 53 -27.85 0.35 15.36
CA SER A 53 -28.91 0.56 14.36
C SER A 53 -29.14 -0.69 13.50
N GLN A 54 -28.08 -1.41 13.13
CA GLN A 54 -28.21 -2.69 12.42
C GLN A 54 -28.87 -3.77 13.31
N MET A 55 -28.51 -3.81 14.60
CA MET A 55 -29.13 -4.71 15.58
C MET A 55 -30.58 -4.31 15.92
N ALA A 56 -30.89 -3.02 15.96
CA ALA A 56 -32.25 -2.49 16.15
C ALA A 56 -33.16 -2.83 14.96
N LYS A 57 -32.66 -2.69 13.72
CA LYS A 57 -33.39 -3.13 12.51
C LYS A 57 -33.65 -4.64 12.51
N ALA A 58 -32.68 -5.44 12.94
CA ALA A 58 -32.84 -6.90 13.03
C ALA A 58 -33.85 -7.33 14.10
N THR A 59 -34.08 -6.50 15.12
CA THR A 59 -35.01 -6.76 16.24
C THR A 59 -36.33 -6.00 16.13
N ASN A 60 -36.45 -5.11 15.12
CA ASN A 60 -37.55 -4.17 14.89
C ASN A 60 -37.73 -3.15 16.04
N ALA A 61 -36.65 -2.84 16.74
CA ALA A 61 -36.54 -1.74 17.69
C ALA A 61 -36.27 -0.41 16.95
N HIS A 62 -36.53 0.72 17.60
CA HIS A 62 -36.26 2.02 17.00
C HIS A 62 -34.74 2.19 16.76
N PRO A 63 -34.29 2.77 15.63
CA PRO A 63 -32.85 2.85 15.28
C PRO A 63 -31.95 3.57 16.31
N GLU A 64 -32.56 4.34 17.19
CA GLU A 64 -31.91 5.13 18.26
C GLU A 64 -31.89 4.41 19.63
N SER A 65 -32.55 3.27 19.78
CA SER A 65 -32.68 2.55 21.06
C SER A 65 -31.33 2.11 21.62
N ASP A 66 -31.17 2.18 22.95
CA ASP A 66 -29.95 1.75 23.62
C ASP A 66 -29.85 0.21 23.75
N TRP A 67 -28.69 -0.32 24.14
CA TRP A 67 -28.47 -1.76 24.23
C TRP A 67 -29.36 -2.47 25.26
N VAL A 68 -29.81 -1.75 26.29
CA VAL A 68 -30.71 -2.29 27.32
C VAL A 68 -32.15 -2.32 26.80
N GLU A 69 -32.55 -1.33 26.01
CA GLU A 69 -33.86 -1.22 25.38
C GLU A 69 -34.01 -2.16 24.16
N ILE A 70 -32.94 -2.35 23.38
CA ILE A 70 -32.85 -3.39 22.34
C ILE A 70 -32.88 -4.78 22.99
N GLY A 71 -32.18 -4.97 24.11
CA GLY A 71 -32.23 -6.19 24.91
C GLY A 71 -33.65 -6.48 25.42
N LYS A 72 -34.33 -5.47 25.97
CA LYS A 72 -35.73 -5.56 26.44
C LYS A 72 -36.73 -5.76 25.32
N HIS A 73 -36.60 -5.12 24.16
CA HIS A 73 -37.47 -5.37 23.01
C HIS A 73 -37.27 -6.78 22.43
N THR A 74 -36.05 -7.30 22.48
CA THR A 74 -35.73 -8.68 22.13
C THR A 74 -36.37 -9.65 23.13
N GLU A 75 -36.23 -9.38 24.43
CA GLU A 75 -36.80 -10.16 25.53
C GLU A 75 -38.34 -10.10 25.56
N ASP A 76 -38.94 -8.93 25.34
CA ASP A 76 -40.39 -8.70 25.31
C ASP A 76 -41.03 -9.23 24.02
N ARG A 77 -40.35 -9.22 22.86
CA ARG A 77 -40.84 -9.91 21.65
C ARG A 77 -40.81 -11.42 21.83
N VAL A 78 -39.75 -11.94 22.43
CA VAL A 78 -39.65 -13.34 22.81
C VAL A 78 -40.77 -13.67 23.80
N ARG A 79 -41.00 -12.85 24.83
CA ARG A 79 -42.06 -13.04 25.85
C ARG A 79 -43.49 -12.94 25.29
N ILE A 80 -43.79 -11.95 24.45
CA ILE A 80 -45.13 -11.74 23.86
C ILE A 80 -45.45 -12.82 22.81
N ALA A 81 -44.46 -13.25 22.03
CA ALA A 81 -44.60 -14.40 21.12
C ALA A 81 -44.77 -15.72 21.89
N ILE A 82 -44.13 -15.87 23.06
CA ILE A 82 -44.26 -17.02 23.97
C ILE A 82 -45.65 -17.09 24.63
N SER A 83 -46.22 -15.98 25.10
CA SER A 83 -47.49 -15.99 25.86
C SER A 83 -48.74 -16.22 25.00
N ALA A 84 -48.77 -15.76 23.75
CA ALA A 84 -49.91 -15.96 22.86
C ALA A 84 -49.94 -17.36 22.22
N TRP A 85 -48.80 -18.04 22.13
CA TRP A 85 -48.64 -19.28 21.36
C TRP A 85 -48.65 -20.56 22.23
N ALA A 86 -48.56 -20.42 23.56
CA ALA A 86 -48.54 -21.54 24.50
C ALA A 86 -49.90 -22.20 24.74
N GLY A 87 -51.02 -21.59 24.34
CA GLY A 87 -52.36 -22.21 24.34
C GLY A 87 -52.70 -23.00 25.61
N ALA A 88 -52.31 -22.49 26.79
CA ALA A 88 -52.45 -23.21 28.04
C ALA A 88 -53.93 -23.34 28.41
N ASP A 89 -54.38 -24.58 28.61
CA ASP A 89 -55.66 -24.83 29.26
C ASP A 89 -55.49 -24.64 30.78
N LYS A 90 -56.56 -24.22 31.46
CA LYS A 90 -56.50 -23.67 32.84
C LYS A 90 -56.02 -24.65 33.93
N ASN A 91 -55.78 -25.92 33.58
CA ASN A 91 -55.52 -27.00 34.54
C ASN A 91 -54.17 -27.74 34.35
N ASP A 92 -53.31 -27.32 33.41
CA ASP A 92 -51.98 -27.92 33.28
C ASP A 92 -51.02 -27.37 34.37
N ASP A 93 -50.27 -28.25 35.03
CA ASP A 93 -49.24 -27.84 36.00
C ASP A 93 -47.93 -27.38 35.31
N TRP A 94 -47.09 -26.66 36.06
CA TRP A 94 -45.83 -26.08 35.56
C TRP A 94 -44.83 -27.12 35.01
N THR A 95 -44.94 -28.38 35.45
CA THR A 95 -44.06 -29.47 35.01
C THR A 95 -44.52 -30.03 33.67
N ALA A 96 -45.83 -30.14 33.47
CA ALA A 96 -46.46 -30.53 32.20
C ALA A 96 -46.30 -29.45 31.12
N ILE A 97 -46.44 -28.17 31.50
CA ILE A 97 -46.19 -27.02 30.61
C ILE A 97 -44.72 -26.95 30.22
N GLY A 98 -43.80 -27.16 31.18
CA GLY A 98 -42.35 -27.18 30.94
C GLY A 98 -41.92 -28.28 29.94
N LYS A 99 -42.45 -29.50 30.07
CA LYS A 99 -42.14 -30.61 29.14
C LYS A 99 -42.72 -30.42 27.73
N LYS A 100 -43.93 -29.87 27.60
CA LYS A 100 -44.56 -29.54 26.30
C LYS A 100 -43.84 -28.37 25.61
N PHE A 101 -43.37 -27.39 26.39
CA PHE A 101 -42.53 -26.28 25.93
C PHE A 101 -41.17 -26.77 25.43
N GLU A 102 -40.47 -27.59 26.22
CA GLU A 102 -39.14 -28.11 25.87
C GLU A 102 -39.17 -28.99 24.62
N SER A 103 -40.19 -29.85 24.46
CA SER A 103 -40.37 -30.70 23.28
C SER A 103 -40.65 -29.90 21.99
N LYS A 104 -41.51 -28.88 22.04
CA LYS A 104 -41.81 -28.04 20.86
C LYS A 104 -40.67 -27.08 20.50
N VAL A 105 -39.97 -26.55 21.50
CA VAL A 105 -38.76 -25.72 21.31
C VAL A 105 -37.66 -26.55 20.63
N LYS A 106 -37.40 -27.79 21.08
CA LYS A 106 -36.46 -28.71 20.42
C LYS A 106 -36.83 -28.98 18.96
N THR A 107 -38.11 -29.26 18.65
CA THR A 107 -38.56 -29.52 17.27
C THR A 107 -38.40 -28.32 16.33
N GLN A 108 -38.61 -27.09 16.82
CA GLN A 108 -38.58 -25.89 15.99
C GLN A 108 -37.15 -25.35 15.77
N PHE A 109 -36.29 -25.45 16.79
CA PHE A 109 -34.86 -25.12 16.65
C PHE A 109 -34.14 -26.16 15.79
N ALA A 110 -34.39 -27.46 15.97
CA ALA A 110 -33.90 -28.53 15.10
C ALA A 110 -34.23 -28.28 13.61
N GLY A 111 -35.43 -27.79 13.30
CA GLY A 111 -35.86 -27.45 11.94
C GLY A 111 -35.17 -26.22 11.32
N MET A 112 -34.63 -25.27 12.10
CA MET A 112 -33.97 -24.05 11.60
C MET A 112 -32.49 -24.25 11.21
N VAL A 113 -31.90 -25.35 11.66
CA VAL A 113 -30.49 -25.72 11.46
C VAL A 113 -30.32 -27.14 10.89
N GLY A 114 -31.41 -27.88 10.67
CA GLY A 114 -31.40 -29.22 10.07
C GLY A 114 -30.87 -30.33 10.99
N ALA A 115 -30.93 -30.15 12.31
CA ALA A 115 -30.42 -31.10 13.30
C ALA A 115 -31.49 -32.11 13.75
N ASP A 116 -31.05 -33.27 14.29
CA ASP A 116 -31.94 -34.30 14.81
C ASP A 116 -32.48 -33.93 16.21
N GLN A 117 -33.71 -34.36 16.54
CA GLN A 117 -34.48 -33.92 17.72
C GLN A 117 -33.89 -34.35 19.07
N GLU A 118 -32.88 -35.22 19.08
CA GLU A 118 -32.20 -35.71 20.28
C GLU A 118 -30.90 -34.94 20.64
N SER A 119 -30.53 -33.89 19.87
CA SER A 119 -29.24 -33.18 20.03
C SER A 119 -29.17 -32.34 21.32
N ASP A 120 -28.00 -32.32 21.99
CA ASP A 120 -27.75 -31.58 23.24
C ASP A 120 -27.67 -30.05 23.00
N TRP A 121 -27.96 -29.24 24.03
CA TRP A 121 -27.92 -27.77 23.98
C TRP A 121 -26.56 -27.20 23.55
N ILE A 122 -25.49 -27.93 23.85
CA ILE A 122 -24.12 -27.61 23.42
C ILE A 122 -24.01 -27.71 21.89
N ASP A 123 -24.66 -28.70 21.26
CA ASP A 123 -24.64 -28.89 19.80
C ASP A 123 -25.49 -27.83 19.08
N ILE A 124 -26.63 -27.45 19.67
CA ILE A 124 -27.48 -26.37 19.16
C ILE A 124 -26.74 -25.01 19.24
N GLY A 125 -26.08 -24.73 20.37
CA GLY A 125 -25.26 -23.52 20.54
C GLY A 125 -24.10 -23.43 19.56
N LYS A 126 -23.45 -24.58 19.27
CA LYS A 126 -22.41 -24.69 18.26
C LYS A 126 -22.92 -24.37 16.85
N GLN A 127 -24.06 -24.92 16.46
CA GLN A 127 -24.64 -24.67 15.14
C GLN A 127 -25.07 -23.20 14.94
N ILE A 128 -25.49 -22.52 16.00
CA ILE A 128 -25.77 -21.07 15.96
C ILE A 128 -24.47 -20.28 15.80
N GLY A 129 -23.43 -20.62 16.57
CA GLY A 129 -22.09 -20.05 16.42
C GLY A 129 -21.55 -20.21 15.00
N ASP A 130 -21.69 -21.41 14.43
CA ASP A 130 -21.28 -21.73 13.06
C ASP A 130 -22.05 -20.91 12.02
N LYS A 131 -23.36 -20.65 12.24
CA LYS A 131 -24.20 -19.83 11.35
C LYS A 131 -23.91 -18.34 11.43
N VAL A 132 -23.54 -17.81 12.59
CA VAL A 132 -23.08 -16.41 12.74
C VAL A 132 -21.70 -16.26 12.11
N LYS A 133 -20.79 -17.18 12.41
CA LYS A 133 -19.45 -17.25 11.81
C LYS A 133 -19.54 -17.28 10.29
N SER A 134 -20.40 -18.13 9.72
CA SER A 134 -20.57 -18.20 8.26
C SER A 134 -21.10 -16.90 7.66
N LYS A 135 -22.05 -16.21 8.32
CA LYS A 135 -22.53 -14.91 7.85
C LYS A 135 -21.46 -13.83 7.88
N VAL A 136 -20.65 -13.77 8.95
CA VAL A 136 -19.55 -12.82 9.06
C VAL A 136 -18.49 -13.13 8.01
N SER A 137 -18.07 -14.40 7.87
CA SER A 137 -17.14 -14.82 6.83
C SER A 137 -17.65 -14.46 5.43
N ASN A 138 -18.92 -14.74 5.11
CA ASN A 138 -19.50 -14.38 3.83
C ASN A 138 -19.50 -12.86 3.59
N TRP A 139 -19.74 -12.04 4.63
CA TRP A 139 -19.67 -10.59 4.50
C TRP A 139 -18.24 -10.11 4.25
N LEU A 140 -17.26 -10.65 4.99
CA LEU A 140 -15.83 -10.36 4.80
C LEU A 140 -15.37 -10.73 3.38
N GLU A 141 -15.76 -11.90 2.90
CA GLU A 141 -15.45 -12.37 1.54
C GLU A 141 -16.09 -11.47 0.48
N ASN A 142 -17.33 -11.03 0.69
CA ASN A 142 -18.00 -10.10 -0.22
C ASN A 142 -17.33 -8.71 -0.23
N ASP A 143 -16.87 -8.22 0.91
CA ASP A 143 -16.16 -6.95 1.02
C ASP A 143 -14.78 -7.02 0.36
N GLU A 144 -14.01 -8.09 0.60
CA GLU A 144 -12.75 -8.36 -0.09
C GLU A 144 -12.93 -8.45 -1.60
N LYS A 145 -14.00 -9.12 -2.06
CA LYS A 145 -14.34 -9.21 -3.47
C LYS A 145 -14.64 -7.84 -4.07
N LYS A 146 -15.45 -7.03 -3.39
CA LYS A 146 -15.80 -5.67 -3.85
C LYS A 146 -14.56 -4.77 -3.91
N GLN A 147 -13.70 -4.81 -2.90
CA GLN A 147 -12.43 -4.07 -2.91
C GLN A 147 -11.53 -4.49 -4.06
N LYS A 148 -11.50 -5.79 -4.39
CA LYS A 148 -10.76 -6.30 -5.53
C LYS A 148 -11.36 -5.83 -6.85
N GLU A 149 -12.69 -5.83 -7.01
CA GLU A 149 -13.36 -5.33 -8.21
C GLU A 149 -13.07 -3.83 -8.45
N GLU A 150 -13.07 -3.03 -7.38
CA GLU A 150 -12.67 -1.62 -7.42
C GLU A 150 -11.20 -1.44 -7.84
N LEU A 151 -10.31 -2.26 -7.28
CA LEU A 151 -8.90 -2.32 -7.63
C LEU A 151 -8.66 -2.71 -9.10
N ASP A 152 -9.40 -3.70 -9.59
CA ASP A 152 -9.33 -4.17 -10.97
C ASP A 152 -9.72 -3.01 -11.92
N LEU A 153 -10.79 -2.27 -11.61
CA LEU A 153 -11.24 -1.10 -12.39
C LEU A 153 -10.22 0.05 -12.39
N ILE A 154 -9.69 0.43 -11.23
CA ILE A 154 -8.73 1.54 -11.11
C ILE A 154 -7.42 1.21 -11.83
N SER A 155 -6.98 -0.05 -11.79
CA SER A 155 -5.71 -0.46 -12.40
C SER A 155 -5.82 -0.80 -13.88
N GLU A 156 -7.02 -1.02 -14.41
CA GLU A 156 -7.27 -1.44 -15.81
C GLU A 156 -6.54 -0.58 -16.84
N PRO A 157 -6.55 0.77 -16.77
CA PRO A 157 -5.89 1.61 -17.78
C PRO A 157 -4.37 1.44 -17.84
N TYR A 158 -3.77 0.86 -16.79
CA TYR A 158 -2.33 0.71 -16.61
C TYR A 158 -1.83 -0.71 -16.85
N ARG A 159 -2.70 -1.62 -17.33
CA ARG A 159 -2.41 -3.04 -17.54
C ARG A 159 -2.25 -3.37 -19.01
N ASN A 160 -1.60 -4.52 -19.28
CA ASN A 160 -1.49 -5.12 -20.62
C ASN A 160 -0.87 -4.19 -21.67
N TRP A 161 0.04 -3.34 -21.23
CA TRP A 161 0.79 -2.43 -22.10
C TRP A 161 1.84 -3.16 -22.95
N PHE A 162 2.32 -2.47 -23.98
CA PHE A 162 3.26 -3.00 -24.97
C PHE A 162 4.70 -2.89 -24.45
N TYR A 163 5.45 -3.98 -24.53
CA TYR A 163 6.86 -3.98 -24.14
C TYR A 163 7.75 -3.48 -25.28
N TYR A 164 8.75 -2.67 -24.95
CA TYR A 164 9.86 -2.39 -25.84
C TYR A 164 10.91 -3.52 -25.73
N PRO A 165 11.46 -4.03 -26.85
CA PRO A 165 12.24 -5.28 -26.85
C PRO A 165 13.66 -5.15 -26.32
N ASP A 166 14.20 -3.93 -26.22
CA ASP A 166 15.57 -3.63 -25.80
C ASP A 166 15.61 -2.61 -24.64
N PHE A 167 16.79 -2.38 -24.09
CA PHE A 167 16.96 -1.31 -23.09
C PHE A 167 16.89 0.06 -23.77
N VAL A 168 16.28 1.04 -23.10
CA VAL A 168 16.40 2.46 -23.49
C VAL A 168 17.66 3.10 -22.92
N ILE A 169 18.16 2.57 -21.80
CA ILE A 169 19.51 2.81 -21.27
C ILE A 169 20.13 1.46 -20.93
N GLU A 170 21.21 1.10 -21.63
CA GLU A 170 21.94 -0.15 -21.46
C GLU A 170 22.55 -0.28 -20.03
N PRO A 171 22.81 -1.50 -19.54
CA PRO A 171 23.47 -1.71 -18.24
C PRO A 171 24.82 -1.01 -18.10
N ASN A 172 25.60 -0.97 -19.19
CA ASN A 172 26.92 -0.35 -19.26
C ASN A 172 26.98 0.71 -20.38
N PRO A 173 26.33 1.87 -20.20
CA PRO A 173 26.31 2.90 -21.22
C PRO A 173 27.73 3.33 -21.59
N ARG A 174 27.95 3.59 -22.89
CA ARG A 174 29.24 4.11 -23.39
C ARG A 174 29.33 5.62 -23.21
N ASP A 175 29.12 6.09 -21.99
CA ASP A 175 29.06 7.51 -21.62
C ASP A 175 30.35 8.00 -20.92
N GLY A 176 31.32 7.12 -20.70
CA GLY A 176 32.58 7.43 -20.03
C GLY A 176 32.49 7.43 -18.49
N LEU A 177 31.32 7.13 -17.91
CA LEU A 177 31.13 7.06 -16.46
C LEU A 177 31.47 5.68 -15.87
N ASN A 178 31.72 4.68 -16.74
CA ASN A 178 32.12 3.32 -16.39
C ASN A 178 31.14 2.60 -15.45
N PHE A 179 29.84 2.84 -15.64
CA PHE A 179 28.82 2.09 -14.93
C PHE A 179 28.76 0.64 -15.42
N SER A 180 28.64 -0.27 -14.45
CA SER A 180 28.46 -1.71 -14.67
C SER A 180 26.98 -2.13 -14.69
N SER A 181 26.12 -1.29 -14.11
CA SER A 181 24.66 -1.40 -14.16
C SER A 181 24.02 -0.03 -13.94
N VAL A 182 22.77 0.12 -14.41
CA VAL A 182 21.97 1.33 -14.20
C VAL A 182 20.61 1.01 -13.57
N ASP A 183 20.03 1.96 -12.87
CA ASP A 183 18.83 1.79 -12.05
C ASP A 183 18.09 3.12 -11.78
N CYS A 184 16.96 3.07 -11.08
CA CYS A 184 16.21 4.21 -10.55
C CYS A 184 16.00 5.34 -11.59
N PRO A 185 15.28 5.07 -12.70
CA PRO A 185 14.95 6.12 -13.66
C PRO A 185 14.02 7.14 -13.01
N LEU A 186 14.18 8.41 -13.35
CA LEU A 186 13.24 9.49 -13.04
C LEU A 186 13.15 10.41 -14.25
N VAL A 187 12.02 10.36 -14.96
CA VAL A 187 11.77 11.12 -16.19
C VAL A 187 10.96 12.38 -15.91
N TRP A 188 11.38 13.47 -16.54
CA TRP A 188 10.79 14.80 -16.43
C TRP A 188 11.04 15.60 -17.72
N LYS A 189 10.44 16.79 -17.83
CA LYS A 189 10.50 17.63 -19.03
C LYS A 189 11.14 18.99 -18.71
N LEU A 190 12.11 19.40 -19.54
CA LEU A 190 12.75 20.72 -19.51
C LEU A 190 12.62 21.37 -20.89
N GLY A 191 11.77 22.40 -21.01
CA GLY A 191 11.44 22.98 -22.30
C GLY A 191 10.81 21.92 -23.22
N ASP A 192 11.37 21.75 -24.41
CA ASP A 192 10.90 20.79 -25.42
C ASP A 192 11.60 19.42 -25.34
N GLU A 193 12.50 19.21 -24.38
CA GLU A 193 13.32 17.99 -24.27
C GLU A 193 12.95 17.20 -23.01
N TRP A 194 12.84 15.88 -23.17
CA TRP A 194 12.69 14.95 -22.05
C TRP A 194 14.04 14.68 -21.40
N GLN A 195 14.03 14.54 -20.09
CA GLN A 195 15.18 14.36 -19.24
C GLN A 195 14.96 13.09 -18.42
N MET A 196 16.01 12.28 -18.24
CA MET A 196 15.99 11.11 -17.37
C MET A 196 17.20 11.17 -16.44
N TRP A 197 16.95 11.34 -15.15
CA TRP A 197 17.96 10.95 -14.18
C TRP A 197 17.94 9.43 -14.04
N TYR A 198 19.13 8.84 -13.99
CA TYR A 198 19.31 7.43 -13.70
C TYR A 198 20.49 7.25 -12.76
N THR A 199 20.42 6.23 -11.94
CA THR A 199 21.50 5.85 -11.03
C THR A 199 22.42 4.86 -11.72
N GLY A 200 23.72 5.11 -11.70
CA GLY A 200 24.74 4.19 -12.17
C GLY A 200 25.56 3.60 -11.02
N PHE A 201 25.89 2.32 -11.12
CA PHE A 201 26.82 1.65 -10.20
C PHE A 201 28.18 1.42 -10.88
N ASP A 202 29.22 2.10 -10.40
CA ASP A 202 30.58 2.05 -10.98
C ASP A 202 31.50 1.01 -10.31
N GLY A 203 30.95 0.14 -9.46
CA GLY A 203 31.72 -0.83 -8.66
C GLY A 203 32.15 -0.30 -7.29
N ARG A 204 32.19 1.02 -7.08
CA ARG A 204 32.43 1.64 -5.76
C ARG A 204 31.14 2.01 -5.06
N GLY A 205 30.16 2.51 -5.80
CA GLY A 205 28.92 3.02 -5.23
C GLY A 205 27.98 3.59 -6.27
N TYR A 206 26.96 4.29 -5.80
CA TYR A 206 25.96 4.92 -6.67
C TYR A 206 26.30 6.36 -7.04
N GLN A 207 26.04 6.70 -8.28
CA GLN A 207 26.12 8.06 -8.79
C GLN A 207 24.89 8.36 -9.65
N THR A 208 24.47 9.63 -9.70
CA THR A 208 23.32 10.03 -10.53
C THR A 208 23.80 10.70 -11.81
N ALA A 209 23.36 10.17 -12.95
CA ALA A 209 23.64 10.68 -14.29
C ALA A 209 22.36 11.17 -14.98
N LEU A 210 22.53 11.88 -16.10
CA LEU A 210 21.45 12.42 -16.92
C LEU A 210 21.52 11.87 -18.34
N ALA A 211 20.37 11.51 -18.88
CA ALA A 211 20.18 11.35 -20.31
C ALA A 211 19.02 12.21 -20.80
N VAL A 212 18.99 12.51 -22.09
CA VAL A 212 17.97 13.36 -22.72
C VAL A 212 17.37 12.71 -23.95
N SER A 213 16.12 13.04 -24.26
CA SER A 213 15.39 12.48 -25.38
C SER A 213 14.40 13.47 -25.99
N LYS A 214 14.16 13.34 -27.29
CA LYS A 214 13.08 14.03 -27.99
C LYS A 214 11.82 13.17 -28.18
N ASP A 215 11.95 11.86 -28.06
CA ASP A 215 10.91 10.89 -28.44
C ASP A 215 10.60 9.85 -27.35
N LEU A 216 11.20 9.98 -26.16
CA LEU A 216 11.08 9.06 -25.01
C LEU A 216 11.61 7.64 -25.24
N VAL A 217 12.16 7.34 -26.42
CA VAL A 217 12.69 6.00 -26.77
C VAL A 217 14.20 6.03 -26.94
N LYS A 218 14.72 7.04 -27.65
CA LYS A 218 16.15 7.22 -27.90
C LYS A 218 16.69 8.23 -26.92
N TRP A 219 17.68 7.80 -26.14
CA TRP A 219 18.27 8.61 -25.08
C TRP A 219 19.76 8.87 -25.34
N GLU A 220 20.16 10.13 -25.20
CA GLU A 220 21.54 10.61 -25.31
C GLU A 220 22.07 10.94 -23.91
N SER A 221 23.20 10.36 -23.49
CA SER A 221 23.79 10.69 -22.19
C SER A 221 24.35 12.12 -22.17
N ARG A 222 24.10 12.83 -21.06
CA ARG A 222 24.65 14.16 -20.74
C ARG A 222 25.67 14.12 -19.60
N GLY A 223 26.05 12.93 -19.15
CA GLY A 223 27.07 12.74 -18.12
C GLY A 223 26.54 12.82 -16.68
N LEU A 224 27.46 13.07 -15.76
CA LEU A 224 27.20 13.02 -14.32
C LEU A 224 26.46 14.28 -13.84
N VAL A 225 25.38 14.09 -13.09
CA VAL A 225 24.63 15.17 -12.41
C VAL A 225 25.15 15.37 -11.00
N MET A 226 25.32 14.28 -10.26
CA MET A 226 25.78 14.31 -8.89
C MET A 226 26.55 13.04 -8.55
N GLY A 227 27.80 13.22 -8.11
CA GLY A 227 28.70 12.16 -7.69
C GLY A 227 28.81 12.04 -6.17
N TYR A 228 29.81 11.28 -5.72
CA TYR A 228 30.10 11.01 -4.31
C TYR A 228 30.25 12.28 -3.46
N GLY A 229 29.81 12.20 -2.21
CA GLY A 229 30.19 13.17 -1.19
C GLY A 229 31.68 13.10 -0.87
N LYS A 230 32.16 14.04 -0.05
CA LYS A 230 33.52 13.98 0.53
C LYS A 230 33.65 12.76 1.46
N GLU A 231 34.87 12.26 1.66
CA GLU A 231 35.13 11.18 2.62
C GLU A 231 34.61 11.57 4.02
N GLY A 232 33.91 10.64 4.67
CA GLY A 232 33.26 10.86 5.96
C GLY A 232 31.87 11.52 5.89
N ALA A 233 31.44 12.00 4.73
CA ALA A 233 30.07 12.48 4.54
C ALA A 233 29.05 11.33 4.50
N PHE A 234 27.80 11.65 4.81
CA PHE A 234 26.69 10.69 4.86
C PHE A 234 26.35 10.09 3.48
N ASP A 235 26.80 10.70 2.40
CA ASP A 235 26.60 10.28 1.02
C ASP A 235 27.91 9.99 0.25
N TYR A 236 29.01 9.75 0.98
CA TYR A 236 30.30 9.36 0.42
C TYR A 236 30.23 8.06 -0.43
N GLY A 237 29.39 7.12 0.00
CA GLY A 237 29.14 5.83 -0.64
C GLY A 237 28.25 5.89 -1.87
N GLY A 238 27.49 6.97 -2.05
CA GLY A 238 26.74 7.18 -3.26
C GLY A 238 25.47 7.99 -3.10
N VAL A 239 24.95 8.43 -4.24
CA VAL A 239 23.78 9.30 -4.38
C VAL A 239 22.86 8.80 -5.50
N THR A 240 21.56 8.84 -5.25
CA THR A 240 20.53 8.37 -6.18
C THR A 240 19.29 9.26 -6.08
N PHE A 241 18.99 10.02 -7.14
CA PHE A 241 17.84 10.93 -7.16
C PHE A 241 16.53 10.14 -7.25
N GLY A 242 15.54 10.49 -6.41
CA GLY A 242 14.25 9.77 -6.35
C GLY A 242 13.01 10.65 -6.17
N GLY A 243 13.13 11.81 -5.52
CA GLY A 243 11.98 12.67 -5.18
C GLY A 243 12.12 14.10 -5.65
N ALA A 244 11.77 14.38 -6.91
CA ALA A 244 11.69 15.75 -7.44
C ALA A 244 10.39 16.47 -7.06
N LEU A 245 10.47 17.78 -6.88
CA LEU A 245 9.30 18.65 -6.72
C LEU A 245 8.72 18.98 -8.10
N PHE A 246 7.46 18.64 -8.34
CA PHE A 246 6.78 18.83 -9.63
C PHE A 246 5.69 19.90 -9.56
N GLU A 247 5.38 20.52 -10.69
CA GLU A 247 4.28 21.50 -10.80
C GLU A 247 2.90 20.85 -10.62
N SER A 248 2.78 19.59 -11.03
CA SER A 248 1.56 18.80 -10.89
C SER A 248 1.88 17.34 -10.59
N TYR A 249 0.98 16.72 -9.84
CA TYR A 249 0.99 15.29 -9.54
C TYR A 249 -0.09 14.52 -10.31
N ASP A 250 -0.94 15.20 -11.10
CA ASP A 250 -1.83 14.54 -12.04
C ASP A 250 -1.01 13.67 -13.00
N ILE A 251 -1.41 12.40 -13.14
CA ILE A 251 -0.65 11.39 -13.88
C ILE A 251 -0.53 11.72 -15.38
N LYS A 252 -1.44 12.53 -15.93
CA LYS A 252 -1.40 13.01 -17.32
C LYS A 252 -0.80 14.41 -17.46
N ALA A 253 -0.49 15.10 -16.36
CA ALA A 253 0.13 16.42 -16.46
C ALA A 253 1.59 16.34 -16.94
N PRO A 254 2.07 17.37 -17.65
CA PRO A 254 3.48 17.47 -18.01
C PRO A 254 4.37 17.38 -16.76
N ARG A 255 5.34 16.46 -16.79
CA ARG A 255 6.28 16.20 -15.67
C ARG A 255 7.36 17.26 -15.57
N THR A 256 6.96 18.49 -15.26
CA THR A 256 7.83 19.66 -15.16
C THR A 256 8.19 19.96 -13.71
N LEU A 257 9.45 20.31 -13.46
CA LEU A 257 9.93 20.63 -12.12
C LEU A 257 9.36 21.97 -11.64
N LYS A 258 8.97 22.04 -10.38
CA LYS A 258 8.49 23.27 -9.74
C LYS A 258 9.60 23.98 -8.99
N LYS A 259 9.58 25.32 -9.07
CA LYS A 259 10.38 26.16 -8.18
C LYS A 259 9.65 26.41 -6.86
N TRP A 260 10.38 26.23 -5.76
CA TRP A 260 9.96 26.68 -4.43
C TRP A 260 11.09 27.52 -3.83
N LYS A 261 10.77 28.75 -3.42
CA LYS A 261 11.77 29.78 -3.04
C LYS A 261 12.85 29.95 -4.11
N ASP A 262 12.42 30.13 -5.36
CA ASP A 262 13.22 30.36 -6.57
C ASP A 262 14.20 29.23 -6.97
N LYS A 263 14.11 28.06 -6.33
CA LYS A 263 14.96 26.89 -6.58
C LYS A 263 14.15 25.66 -6.94
N TYR A 264 14.72 24.80 -7.78
CA TYR A 264 14.29 23.41 -7.94
C TYR A 264 14.84 22.57 -6.80
N TRP A 265 14.12 21.51 -6.43
CA TRP A 265 14.45 20.66 -5.28
C TRP A 265 14.28 19.18 -5.60
N VAL A 266 15.21 18.39 -5.08
CA VAL A 266 15.19 16.92 -5.17
C VAL A 266 15.57 16.32 -3.82
N LEU A 267 14.84 15.28 -3.43
CA LEU A 267 15.27 14.31 -2.43
C LEU A 267 16.03 13.19 -3.10
N TYR A 268 17.13 12.76 -2.48
CA TYR A 268 17.95 11.66 -2.98
C TYR A 268 18.21 10.64 -1.88
N GLY A 269 18.20 9.35 -2.23
CA GLY A 269 18.75 8.30 -1.40
C GLY A 269 20.28 8.35 -1.42
N CYS A 270 20.92 7.95 -0.33
CA CYS A 270 22.37 7.98 -0.23
C CYS A 270 22.94 6.95 0.74
N TYR A 271 24.23 6.65 0.58
CA TYR A 271 24.96 5.68 1.38
C TYR A 271 26.27 6.29 1.90
N PRO A 272 26.72 5.96 3.11
CA PRO A 272 27.94 6.53 3.69
C PRO A 272 29.22 5.78 3.31
N LYS A 273 29.13 4.59 2.69
CA LYS A 273 30.29 3.70 2.47
C LYS A 273 30.41 3.27 1.00
N GLN A 274 31.64 3.26 0.49
CA GLN A 274 31.99 2.73 -0.83
C GLN A 274 32.49 1.28 -0.76
N GLY A 275 32.66 0.66 -1.92
CA GLY A 275 33.19 -0.68 -2.11
C GLY A 275 32.12 -1.76 -2.29
N GLY A 276 30.87 -1.36 -2.56
CA GLY A 276 29.77 -2.30 -2.69
C GLY A 276 28.43 -1.66 -3.02
N TYR A 277 27.45 -2.52 -3.22
CA TYR A 277 26.09 -2.15 -3.61
C TYR A 277 25.24 -1.84 -2.37
N GLU A 278 24.67 -0.63 -2.30
CA GLU A 278 23.73 -0.19 -1.24
C GLU A 278 24.18 -0.53 0.20
N ILE A 279 25.43 -0.22 0.55
CA ILE A 279 25.99 -0.58 1.85
C ILE A 279 25.22 0.13 2.98
N ARG A 280 24.46 -0.64 3.75
CA ARG A 280 23.63 -0.16 4.87
C ARG A 280 24.46 0.46 6.02
N PRO A 281 23.86 1.39 6.79
CA PRO A 281 22.54 1.98 6.58
C PRO A 281 22.57 3.07 5.50
N GLY A 282 21.58 3.05 4.62
CA GLY A 282 21.25 4.17 3.76
C GLY A 282 20.53 5.28 4.52
N ALA A 283 20.51 6.46 3.92
CA ALA A 283 19.86 7.67 4.40
C ALA A 283 19.29 8.44 3.20
N GLN A 284 18.73 9.62 3.44
CA GLN A 284 18.33 10.55 2.40
C GLN A 284 18.94 11.93 2.62
N GLY A 285 19.26 12.59 1.50
CA GLY A 285 19.67 13.99 1.46
C GLY A 285 18.72 14.83 0.61
N VAL A 286 19.02 16.12 0.55
CA VAL A 286 18.28 17.12 -0.22
C VAL A 286 19.27 17.84 -1.12
N ALA A 287 18.92 18.03 -2.38
CA ALA A 287 19.67 18.83 -3.34
C ALA A 287 18.78 19.92 -3.94
N TRP A 288 19.40 21.01 -4.37
CA TRP A 288 18.71 22.13 -5.01
C TRP A 288 19.44 22.58 -6.28
N SER A 289 18.72 23.26 -7.16
CA SER A 289 19.27 23.83 -8.40
C SER A 289 18.58 25.15 -8.75
N ASN A 290 19.30 26.08 -9.39
CA ASN A 290 18.71 27.31 -9.94
C ASN A 290 18.17 27.11 -11.38
N ASP A 291 18.72 26.15 -12.11
CA ASP A 291 18.57 25.96 -13.55
C ASP A 291 18.13 24.55 -13.96
N ALA A 292 17.91 23.66 -12.99
CA ALA A 292 17.58 22.24 -13.13
C ALA A 292 18.69 21.37 -13.77
N ILE A 293 19.87 21.95 -14.01
CA ILE A 293 21.01 21.30 -14.65
C ILE A 293 22.13 21.11 -13.63
N ASN A 294 22.49 22.17 -12.90
CA ASN A 294 23.54 22.17 -11.89
C ASN A 294 22.92 21.96 -10.50
N TRP A 295 23.28 20.87 -9.83
CA TRP A 295 22.69 20.46 -8.56
C TRP A 295 23.69 20.57 -7.41
N TYR A 296 23.22 21.09 -6.28
CA TYR A 296 24.01 21.34 -5.08
C TYR A 296 23.37 20.67 -3.86
N ARG A 297 24.18 20.07 -2.99
CA ARG A 297 23.73 19.56 -1.69
C ARG A 297 23.13 20.71 -0.89
N ALA A 298 21.99 20.47 -0.24
CA ALA A 298 21.45 21.39 0.75
C ALA A 298 22.21 21.30 2.09
N SER A 299 22.82 20.14 2.38
CA SER A 299 23.66 19.90 3.55
C SER A 299 24.82 18.98 3.18
N GLU A 300 26.03 19.33 3.60
CA GLU A 300 27.25 18.52 3.44
C GLU A 300 27.57 17.68 4.69
N ASP A 301 26.86 17.94 5.79
CA ASP A 301 27.26 17.45 7.12
C ASP A 301 26.24 16.48 7.73
N HIS A 302 24.97 16.54 7.31
CA HIS A 302 23.93 15.68 7.85
C HIS A 302 22.85 15.33 6.81
N PRO A 303 22.35 14.09 6.83
CA PRO A 303 21.20 13.69 6.01
C PRO A 303 19.91 14.38 6.52
N SER A 304 18.94 14.53 5.62
CA SER A 304 17.59 15.04 5.96
C SER A 304 16.73 13.97 6.65
N LEU A 305 16.95 12.69 6.32
CA LEU A 305 16.32 11.55 6.97
C LEU A 305 17.33 10.41 7.12
N SER A 306 17.43 9.83 8.32
CA SER A 306 18.35 8.70 8.61
C SER A 306 17.74 7.77 9.65
N ILE A 307 18.38 6.63 9.91
CA ILE A 307 17.96 5.70 10.97
C ILE A 307 18.02 6.31 12.39
N LYS A 308 18.61 7.50 12.56
CA LYS A 308 18.57 8.21 13.84
C LYS A 308 17.13 8.65 14.15
N GLY A 309 16.61 8.21 15.29
CA GLY A 309 15.22 8.43 15.68
C GLY A 309 14.22 7.59 14.87
N ALA A 310 14.69 6.51 14.24
CA ALA A 310 13.86 5.52 13.57
C ALA A 310 12.91 4.80 14.53
N SER A 311 11.72 4.46 14.02
CA SER A 311 10.89 3.42 14.63
C SER A 311 11.36 2.02 14.21
N GLU A 312 10.83 0.98 14.86
CA GLU A 312 11.27 -0.41 14.66
C GLU A 312 11.27 -0.88 13.20
N TRP A 313 10.34 -0.42 12.36
CA TRP A 313 10.18 -0.87 10.98
C TRP A 313 11.25 -0.33 10.00
N GLU A 314 11.95 0.74 10.35
CA GLU A 314 12.89 1.47 9.46
C GLU A 314 14.32 1.54 10.02
N LYS A 315 14.60 0.79 11.10
CA LYS A 315 15.80 0.97 11.92
C LYS A 315 17.11 0.54 11.24
N ASP A 316 17.05 -0.27 10.19
CA ASP A 316 18.26 -0.85 9.59
C ASP A 316 18.72 -0.13 8.32
N CYS A 317 17.81 0.49 7.56
CA CYS A 317 18.17 1.24 6.35
C CYS A 317 17.01 2.11 5.86
N ILE A 318 17.32 3.29 5.33
CA ILE A 318 16.37 4.14 4.58
C ILE A 318 16.81 4.17 3.12
N TYR A 319 15.85 4.10 2.20
CA TYR A 319 16.09 4.04 0.75
C TYR A 319 15.42 5.20 0.01
N GLN A 320 14.77 4.92 -1.12
CA GLN A 320 14.35 5.92 -2.11
C GLN A 320 13.24 6.82 -1.58
N PRO A 321 13.38 8.15 -1.74
CA PRO A 321 12.31 9.10 -1.50
C PRO A 321 11.41 9.26 -2.74
N PHE A 322 10.20 9.74 -2.52
CA PHE A 322 9.35 10.32 -3.54
C PHE A 322 8.57 11.50 -2.97
N LEU A 323 8.64 12.64 -3.65
CA LEU A 323 8.22 13.92 -3.12
C LEU A 323 6.89 14.37 -3.70
N VAL A 324 5.90 14.61 -2.84
CA VAL A 324 4.60 15.18 -3.19
C VAL A 324 4.37 16.47 -2.42
N GLU A 325 3.98 17.54 -3.10
CA GLU A 325 3.42 18.73 -2.45
C GLU A 325 1.90 18.61 -2.40
N TYR A 326 1.34 18.64 -1.20
CA TYR A 326 -0.10 18.52 -0.98
C TYR A 326 -0.51 19.30 0.26
N GLU A 327 -1.58 20.11 0.14
CA GLU A 327 -2.14 20.95 1.20
C GLU A 327 -1.09 21.80 1.96
N GLY A 328 -0.19 22.44 1.20
CA GLY A 328 0.83 23.34 1.76
C GLY A 328 1.96 22.64 2.51
N LYS A 329 2.10 21.32 2.37
CA LYS A 329 3.18 20.52 2.95
C LYS A 329 3.89 19.73 1.86
N PHE A 330 5.14 19.37 2.16
CA PHE A 330 5.92 18.40 1.42
C PHE A 330 5.81 17.04 2.07
N TRP A 331 5.53 16.01 1.27
CA TRP A 331 5.31 14.63 1.66
C TRP A 331 6.39 13.79 1.01
N ASN A 332 7.21 13.13 1.81
CA ASN A 332 8.23 12.20 1.37
C ASN A 332 7.74 10.77 1.63
N PHE A 333 7.28 10.12 0.58
CA PHE A 333 7.00 8.70 0.57
C PHE A 333 8.33 7.97 0.42
N TYR A 334 8.67 7.09 1.35
CA TYR A 334 9.96 6.40 1.32
C TYR A 334 9.83 4.95 1.74
N ASN A 335 10.72 4.09 1.24
CA ASN A 335 10.85 2.74 1.78
C ASN A 335 12.05 2.64 2.74
N ALA A 336 11.92 1.74 3.72
CA ALA A 336 12.94 1.49 4.73
C ALA A 336 12.88 0.04 5.22
N ALA A 337 13.95 -0.41 5.87
CA ALA A 337 14.15 -1.80 6.27
C ALA A 337 14.17 -2.05 7.78
N ASN A 338 13.65 -3.22 8.14
CA ASN A 338 13.99 -3.97 9.35
C ASN A 338 14.34 -5.41 8.93
N GLY A 339 15.61 -5.75 9.00
CA GLY A 339 16.18 -7.00 8.52
C GLY A 339 15.97 -7.19 7.03
N SER A 340 15.26 -8.26 6.67
CA SER A 340 14.92 -8.64 5.30
C SER A 340 13.53 -8.14 4.88
N ILE A 341 12.91 -7.25 5.65
CA ILE A 341 11.60 -6.69 5.35
C ILE A 341 11.76 -5.22 4.98
N GLU A 342 11.21 -4.83 3.83
CA GLU A 342 11.11 -3.44 3.40
C GLU A 342 9.66 -3.02 3.26
N GLN A 343 9.33 -1.86 3.81
CA GLN A 343 7.97 -1.30 3.84
C GLN A 343 7.99 0.16 3.43
N ILE A 344 6.83 0.72 3.08
CA ILE A 344 6.71 2.13 2.68
C ILE A 344 6.13 2.92 3.85
N GLY A 345 6.80 4.01 4.21
CA GLY A 345 6.34 5.01 5.16
C GLY A 345 6.26 6.40 4.54
N LEU A 346 5.94 7.36 5.39
CA LEU A 346 5.78 8.76 5.06
C LEU A 346 6.48 9.64 6.09
N ALA A 347 7.14 10.69 5.62
CA ALA A 347 7.52 11.84 6.43
C ALA A 347 6.99 13.12 5.78
N THR A 348 6.72 14.15 6.59
CA THR A 348 6.25 15.45 6.09
C THR A 348 7.20 16.58 6.50
N SER A 349 7.22 17.63 5.70
CA SER A 349 8.02 18.83 5.92
C SER A 349 7.24 20.07 5.48
N THR A 350 7.61 21.23 6.01
CA THR A 350 7.13 22.54 5.54
C THR A 350 8.26 23.38 4.93
N ASP A 351 9.49 22.89 4.99
CA ASP A 351 10.69 23.64 4.61
C ASP A 351 11.67 22.87 3.70
N MET A 352 11.33 21.63 3.30
CA MET A 352 12.16 20.67 2.54
C MET A 352 13.37 20.10 3.27
N LEU A 353 13.71 20.62 4.45
CA LEU A 353 14.96 20.32 5.16
C LEU A 353 14.70 19.51 6.43
N THR A 354 13.67 19.89 7.18
CA THR A 354 13.26 19.27 8.44
C THR A 354 12.09 18.33 8.18
N TRP A 355 12.27 17.05 8.47
CA TRP A 355 11.28 16.00 8.17
C TRP A 355 10.74 15.32 9.43
N TYR A 356 9.42 15.20 9.50
CA TYR A 356 8.70 14.56 10.60
C TYR A 356 8.00 13.30 10.12
N ARG A 357 8.39 12.15 10.68
CA ARG A 357 7.78 10.84 10.39
C ARG A 357 6.30 10.83 10.76
N TYR A 358 5.48 10.22 9.91
CA TYR A 358 4.09 9.95 10.24
C TYR A 358 3.99 8.88 11.34
N PRO A 359 3.31 9.14 12.48
CA PRO A 359 3.23 8.16 13.57
C PRO A 359 2.54 6.84 13.21
N GLY A 360 1.70 6.83 12.17
CA GLY A 360 1.03 5.62 11.69
C GLY A 360 1.87 4.75 10.76
N ASN A 361 3.14 5.12 10.52
CA ASN A 361 4.04 4.35 9.66
C ASN A 361 4.22 2.89 10.12
N PRO A 362 4.51 1.96 9.19
CA PRO A 362 4.47 2.15 7.73
C PRO A 362 3.05 2.37 7.21
N ILE A 363 2.88 2.86 5.99
CA ILE A 363 1.57 3.06 5.34
C ILE A 363 1.24 1.99 4.29
N VAL A 364 2.26 1.32 3.75
CA VAL A 364 2.12 0.08 2.96
C VAL A 364 2.95 -1.01 3.62
N ARG A 365 2.31 -2.13 3.96
CA ARG A 365 2.94 -3.30 4.59
C ARG A 365 2.98 -4.47 3.62
N ASN A 366 3.97 -5.33 3.82
CA ASN A 366 4.07 -6.60 3.12
C ASN A 366 2.86 -7.47 3.40
N ARG A 367 2.44 -8.22 2.38
CA ARG A 367 1.33 -9.16 2.50
C ARG A 367 1.87 -10.58 2.51
N PRO A 368 1.57 -11.40 3.53
CA PRO A 368 1.99 -12.79 3.56
C PRO A 368 1.54 -13.52 2.29
N ASN A 369 2.45 -14.29 1.67
CA ASN A 369 2.21 -15.03 0.43
C ASN A 369 1.85 -14.15 -0.79
N GLY A 370 2.05 -12.84 -0.71
CA GLY A 370 1.85 -11.88 -1.79
C GLY A 370 3.07 -11.74 -2.69
N TYR A 371 2.92 -10.95 -3.77
CA TYR A 371 4.05 -10.54 -4.62
C TYR A 371 4.93 -9.46 -3.98
N ASP A 372 4.54 -8.98 -2.79
CA ASP A 372 5.24 -7.98 -1.98
C ASP A 372 5.47 -8.49 -0.54
N GLU A 373 5.63 -9.81 -0.38
CA GLU A 373 5.79 -10.46 0.94
C GLU A 373 7.10 -10.08 1.66
N SER A 374 8.14 -9.72 0.91
CA SER A 374 9.43 -9.29 1.47
C SER A 374 9.56 -7.77 1.43
N PHE A 375 9.39 -7.16 0.24
CA PHE A 375 9.58 -5.72 0.04
C PHE A 375 8.32 -5.07 -0.53
N CYS A 376 7.98 -3.89 0.01
CA CYS A 376 7.18 -2.86 -0.63
C CYS A 376 8.09 -1.63 -0.73
N SER A 377 8.56 -1.31 -1.93
CA SER A 377 9.70 -0.38 -2.08
C SER A 377 9.57 0.59 -3.26
N ASP A 378 10.33 1.68 -3.19
CA ASP A 378 10.45 2.73 -4.21
C ASP A 378 9.11 3.32 -4.70
N PRO A 379 8.29 3.91 -3.79
CA PRO A 379 6.99 4.47 -4.12
C PRO A 379 7.08 5.56 -5.21
N LYS A 380 6.07 5.64 -6.07
CA LYS A 380 5.84 6.71 -7.05
C LYS A 380 4.37 7.08 -7.02
N VAL A 381 4.06 8.26 -6.48
CA VAL A 381 2.70 8.71 -6.16
C VAL A 381 2.19 9.71 -7.19
N PHE A 382 0.99 9.49 -7.69
CA PHE A 382 0.32 10.32 -8.69
C PHE A 382 -1.14 10.54 -8.31
N ARG A 383 -1.76 11.59 -8.83
CA ARG A 383 -3.19 11.83 -8.78
C ARG A 383 -3.82 11.35 -10.09
N ASP A 384 -4.92 10.63 -10.01
CA ASP A 384 -5.73 10.21 -11.15
C ASP A 384 -7.21 10.41 -10.81
N GLY A 385 -7.78 11.50 -11.33
CA GLY A 385 -9.11 11.98 -10.95
C GLY A 385 -9.22 12.24 -9.45
N ASP A 386 -10.17 11.55 -8.80
CA ASP A 386 -10.42 11.68 -7.36
C ASP A 386 -9.51 10.80 -6.49
N ASN A 387 -8.69 9.95 -7.10
CA ASN A 387 -7.84 8.98 -6.40
C ASN A 387 -6.36 9.35 -6.48
N TRP A 388 -5.61 8.92 -5.47
CA TRP A 388 -4.16 8.82 -5.53
C TRP A 388 -3.74 7.40 -5.91
N LEU A 389 -2.80 7.30 -6.84
CA LEU A 389 -2.16 6.07 -7.26
C LEU A 389 -0.73 6.03 -6.73
N MET A 390 -0.29 4.86 -6.29
CA MET A 390 1.10 4.58 -5.96
C MET A 390 1.55 3.39 -6.78
N PHE A 391 2.47 3.62 -7.71
CA PHE A 391 3.27 2.53 -8.26
C PHE A 391 4.43 2.27 -7.30
N TYR A 392 4.69 1.01 -7.01
CA TYR A 392 5.82 0.58 -6.17
C TYR A 392 6.31 -0.76 -6.69
N PHE A 393 7.43 -1.27 -6.18
CA PHE A 393 7.78 -2.65 -6.46
C PHE A 393 7.61 -3.56 -5.25
N GLY A 394 7.08 -4.75 -5.53
CA GLY A 394 6.91 -5.84 -4.58
C GLY A 394 8.00 -6.89 -4.78
N VAL A 395 8.61 -7.38 -3.70
CA VAL A 395 9.43 -8.61 -3.77
C VAL A 395 8.70 -9.77 -3.11
N GLY A 396 8.48 -10.83 -3.87
CA GLY A 396 7.79 -12.04 -3.45
C GLY A 396 7.66 -13.01 -4.61
N LYS A 397 7.32 -14.27 -4.32
CA LYS A 397 7.10 -15.31 -5.35
C LYS A 397 8.26 -15.45 -6.36
N GLY A 398 9.48 -15.23 -5.91
CA GLY A 398 10.71 -15.42 -6.70
C GLY A 398 11.11 -14.26 -7.61
N GLY A 399 10.45 -13.11 -7.54
CA GLY A 399 10.77 -11.94 -8.36
C GLY A 399 10.54 -10.61 -7.65
N ALA A 400 10.85 -9.53 -8.39
CA ALA A 400 10.51 -8.16 -8.04
C ALA A 400 9.57 -7.65 -9.12
N HIS A 401 8.37 -7.24 -8.73
CA HIS A 401 7.25 -6.98 -9.63
C HIS A 401 6.80 -5.53 -9.51
N ILE A 402 6.27 -4.95 -10.58
CA ILE A 402 5.65 -3.63 -10.53
C ILE A 402 4.25 -3.80 -9.97
N MET A 403 3.99 -3.14 -8.85
CA MET A 403 2.75 -3.18 -8.10
C MET A 403 2.04 -1.84 -8.17
N ILE A 404 0.75 -1.83 -7.86
CA ILE A 404 -0.06 -0.61 -7.77
C ILE A 404 -0.90 -0.62 -6.49
N ALA A 405 -1.04 0.54 -5.86
CA ALA A 405 -1.95 0.78 -4.75
C ALA A 405 -2.73 2.07 -4.97
N TYR A 406 -3.88 2.20 -4.33
CA TYR A 406 -4.70 3.41 -4.38
C TYR A 406 -5.03 3.94 -2.99
N SER A 407 -5.28 5.25 -2.92
CA SER A 407 -5.64 5.97 -1.71
C SER A 407 -6.53 7.16 -2.04
N GLU A 408 -7.49 7.47 -1.17
CA GLU A 408 -8.26 8.71 -1.24
C GLU A 408 -7.56 9.85 -0.47
N ASP A 409 -6.69 9.50 0.49
CA ASP A 409 -6.22 10.40 1.55
C ASP A 409 -4.69 10.44 1.73
N LEU A 410 -3.93 9.86 0.78
CA LEU A 410 -2.46 9.73 0.78
C LEU A 410 -1.85 8.88 1.90
N LEU A 411 -2.66 8.38 2.84
CA LEU A 411 -2.18 7.72 4.03
C LEU A 411 -2.70 6.28 4.15
N ASN A 412 -3.90 5.99 3.62
CA ASN A 412 -4.52 4.65 3.60
C ASN A 412 -4.37 4.11 2.19
N TRP A 413 -3.47 3.15 2.03
CA TRP A 413 -3.19 2.55 0.74
C TRP A 413 -3.75 1.14 0.68
N LYS A 414 -4.55 0.90 -0.36
CA LYS A 414 -5.07 -0.42 -0.69
C LYS A 414 -4.28 -0.95 -1.88
N SER A 415 -3.40 -1.90 -1.63
CA SER A 415 -2.56 -2.50 -2.65
C SER A 415 -3.30 -3.56 -3.47
N HIS A 416 -3.12 -3.53 -4.79
CA HIS A 416 -3.62 -4.58 -5.67
C HIS A 416 -2.92 -5.93 -5.37
N PRO A 417 -3.64 -7.06 -5.22
CA PRO A 417 -3.03 -8.36 -4.91
C PRO A 417 -2.17 -8.90 -6.05
N GLU A 418 -2.62 -8.72 -7.29
CA GLU A 418 -1.85 -9.06 -8.47
C GLU A 418 -0.96 -7.89 -8.93
N PRO A 419 0.27 -8.15 -9.40
CA PRO A 419 1.13 -7.13 -9.97
C PRO A 419 0.44 -6.39 -11.12
N LEU A 420 0.80 -5.11 -11.28
CA LEU A 420 0.51 -4.38 -12.51
C LEU A 420 1.28 -5.00 -13.67
N TYR A 421 2.55 -5.33 -13.42
CA TYR A 421 3.43 -6.02 -14.35
C TYR A 421 4.33 -7.00 -13.60
N LYS A 422 4.33 -8.25 -14.06
CA LYS A 422 5.09 -9.34 -13.45
C LYS A 422 6.46 -9.47 -14.12
N ALA A 423 7.54 -9.52 -13.33
CA ALA A 423 8.86 -9.91 -13.83
C ALA A 423 8.84 -11.18 -14.70
N GLY A 424 9.67 -11.19 -15.74
CA GLY A 424 9.67 -12.19 -16.80
C GLY A 424 8.55 -12.02 -17.82
N GLY A 425 7.81 -10.91 -17.77
CA GLY A 425 6.77 -10.58 -18.74
C GLY A 425 7.33 -10.16 -20.11
N ASN A 426 8.58 -9.72 -20.19
CA ASN A 426 9.18 -9.28 -21.45
C ASN A 426 9.75 -10.48 -22.21
N PRO A 427 9.25 -10.82 -23.42
CA PRO A 427 9.66 -12.02 -24.13
C PRO A 427 11.13 -12.01 -24.58
N SER A 428 11.80 -10.85 -24.61
CA SER A 428 13.23 -10.79 -24.92
C SER A 428 14.13 -11.24 -23.76
N GLY A 429 13.57 -11.49 -22.57
CA GLY A 429 14.30 -11.89 -21.37
C GLY A 429 14.98 -10.73 -20.62
N LEU A 430 14.71 -9.48 -21.01
CA LEU A 430 15.27 -8.28 -20.38
C LEU A 430 15.02 -8.21 -18.86
N ASP A 431 13.84 -8.63 -18.43
CA ASP A 431 13.39 -8.55 -17.04
C ASP A 431 13.04 -9.91 -16.44
N ARG A 432 13.68 -10.98 -16.96
CA ARG A 432 13.47 -12.37 -16.54
C ARG A 432 13.49 -12.54 -15.01
N THR A 433 14.32 -11.77 -14.33
CA THR A 433 14.51 -11.84 -12.89
C THR A 433 13.71 -10.75 -12.18
N TYR A 434 13.87 -9.48 -12.57
CA TYR A 434 13.23 -8.33 -11.90
C TYR A 434 12.69 -7.31 -12.90
N ALA A 435 11.48 -6.81 -12.61
CA ALA A 435 10.88 -5.64 -13.23
C ALA A 435 10.38 -4.71 -12.12
N HIS A 436 11.11 -3.61 -11.88
CA HIS A 436 10.93 -2.80 -10.67
C HIS A 436 11.38 -1.35 -10.88
N LYS A 437 11.16 -0.49 -9.87
CA LYS A 437 11.65 0.90 -9.80
C LYS A 437 11.25 1.73 -11.03
N ILE A 438 9.99 2.13 -11.08
CA ILE A 438 9.41 2.75 -12.26
C ILE A 438 9.58 4.27 -12.30
N SER A 439 9.54 4.83 -13.50
CA SER A 439 9.17 6.22 -13.76
C SER A 439 8.15 6.24 -14.88
N VAL A 440 7.01 6.89 -14.67
CA VAL A 440 5.94 6.97 -15.66
C VAL A 440 5.66 8.42 -16.04
N VAL A 441 5.50 8.66 -17.34
CA VAL A 441 5.12 9.96 -17.91
C VAL A 441 4.05 9.76 -18.97
N TYR A 442 3.21 10.77 -19.18
CA TYR A 442 2.27 10.83 -20.28
C TYR A 442 2.77 11.81 -21.35
N ASN A 443 2.78 11.38 -22.60
CA ASN A 443 3.05 12.23 -23.74
C ASN A 443 1.73 12.59 -24.42
N GLU A 444 1.35 13.86 -24.34
CA GLU A 444 0.11 14.37 -24.95
C GLU A 444 0.14 14.35 -26.50
N GLN A 445 1.34 14.37 -27.09
CA GLN A 445 1.49 14.49 -28.55
C GLN A 445 1.06 13.22 -29.29
N ASP A 446 1.27 12.06 -28.68
CA ASP A 446 0.86 10.75 -29.19
C ASP A 446 -0.19 10.06 -28.30
N ASP A 447 -0.62 10.74 -27.23
CA ASP A 447 -1.55 10.23 -26.22
C ASP A 447 -1.09 8.86 -25.68
N THR A 448 0.16 8.78 -25.25
CA THR A 448 0.78 7.53 -24.78
C THR A 448 1.45 7.71 -23.41
N PHE A 449 1.17 6.80 -22.48
CA PHE A 449 2.00 6.61 -21.30
C PHE A 449 3.27 5.83 -21.64
N TYR A 450 4.39 6.31 -21.11
CA TYR A 450 5.71 5.68 -21.14
C TYR A 450 6.12 5.35 -19.70
N MET A 451 6.25 4.05 -19.40
CA MET A 451 6.74 3.55 -18.11
C MET A 451 8.15 2.97 -18.29
N PHE A 452 9.12 3.72 -17.79
CA PHE A 452 10.50 3.29 -17.65
C PHE A 452 10.64 2.46 -16.39
N TYR A 453 11.45 1.42 -16.41
CA TYR A 453 11.65 0.55 -15.26
C TYR A 453 13.03 -0.09 -15.27
N CYS A 454 13.52 -0.46 -14.09
CA CYS A 454 14.70 -1.29 -13.96
C CYS A 454 14.38 -2.73 -14.34
N ALA A 455 14.90 -3.15 -15.48
CA ALA A 455 14.80 -4.49 -16.04
C ALA A 455 16.09 -5.27 -15.72
N VAL A 456 15.93 -6.42 -15.07
CA VAL A 456 17.04 -7.32 -14.72
C VAL A 456 16.76 -8.72 -15.24
N GLY A 457 17.67 -9.21 -16.06
CA GLY A 457 17.55 -10.52 -16.67
C GLY A 457 18.81 -10.90 -17.42
N ASP A 458 18.64 -11.52 -18.58
CA ASP A 458 19.69 -12.24 -19.30
C ASP A 458 20.76 -11.29 -19.86
N LYS A 459 20.33 -10.05 -20.13
CA LYS A 459 21.14 -9.00 -20.73
C LYS A 459 21.75 -8.05 -19.67
N GLY A 460 21.55 -8.28 -18.38
CA GLY A 460 22.06 -7.44 -17.29
C GLY A 460 20.98 -6.61 -16.58
N ARG A 461 21.39 -5.54 -15.89
CA ARG A 461 20.54 -4.58 -15.16
C ARG A 461 20.57 -3.23 -15.88
N GLY A 462 19.49 -2.91 -16.60
CA GLY A 462 19.33 -1.70 -17.41
C GLY A 462 17.94 -1.08 -17.27
N ILE A 463 17.67 0.00 -18.02
CA ILE A 463 16.35 0.65 -18.05
C ILE A 463 15.55 0.13 -19.24
N GLY A 464 14.46 -0.60 -18.97
CA GLY A 464 13.47 -1.03 -19.95
C GLY A 464 12.33 -0.03 -20.12
N LEU A 465 11.48 -0.25 -21.11
CA LEU A 465 10.31 0.57 -21.42
C LEU A 465 9.07 -0.29 -21.69
N ILE A 466 7.94 0.14 -21.14
CA ILE A 466 6.59 -0.38 -21.44
C ILE A 466 5.70 0.82 -21.79
N THR A 467 4.86 0.71 -22.82
CA THR A 467 4.02 1.81 -23.32
C THR A 467 2.54 1.43 -23.45
N SER A 468 1.64 2.37 -23.14
CA SER A 468 0.19 2.13 -23.27
C SER A 468 -0.31 1.91 -24.71
N LYS A 469 0.48 2.32 -25.71
CA LYS A 469 0.25 2.08 -27.13
C LYS A 469 1.50 1.48 -27.77
N ALA A 470 1.32 0.70 -28.82
CA ALA A 470 2.45 0.17 -29.60
C ALA A 470 3.22 1.33 -30.26
N ILE A 471 4.55 1.28 -30.19
CA ILE A 471 5.48 2.27 -30.73
C ILE A 471 6.54 1.64 -31.62
#